data_AF-A0A255SMV0-F1
#
_entry.id   AF-A0A255SMV0-F1
#
_cell.length_a   1.000
_cell.length_b   1.000
_cell.length_c   1.000
_cell.angle_alpha   90.00
_cell.angle_beta   90.00
_cell.angle_gamma   90.00
#
_symmetry.space_group_name_H-M   'P 1'
#
loop_
_entity.id
_entity.type
_entity.pdbx_description
1 polymer ?
#
loop_
_entity_poly.entity_id
_entity_poly.type
_entity_poly.pdbx_seq_one_letter_code
_entity_poly.pdbx_strand_id
1 'polypeptide(L)'
;MRKLLDTKAGATFYEEMPNLTLCTRKDCIEFIFKLKPGIYVIINMTRGTGGKIMLYANWDKYFMRMQNPDVQLPRIKKNCPTLFAVLTGEDKDDVSLLSHRNAPAHERGFGVFCDGDVDTPLIAHIDNNLLDKVAMLVNKNVDIYNELNTTPPFPAWKDGLRDLWN
;
A
#
# COMPACT_ATOMS: atom_id res chain seq x y z
N MET A 1 -7.18 2.46 9.58
CA MET A 1 -6.28 3.05 8.57
C MET A 1 -7.04 3.18 7.27
N ARG A 2 -6.89 4.30 6.54
CA ARG A 2 -7.57 4.44 5.25
C ARG A 2 -7.08 3.40 4.24
N LYS A 3 -8.01 2.97 3.39
CA LYS A 3 -7.71 2.11 2.22
C LYS A 3 -6.78 2.84 1.24
N LEU A 4 -6.18 2.06 0.32
CA LEU A 4 -5.26 2.55 -0.70
C LEU A 4 -5.78 3.77 -1.45
N LEU A 5 -7.06 3.82 -1.82
CA LEU A 5 -7.62 4.89 -2.65
C LEU A 5 -8.68 5.69 -1.90
N ASP A 6 -8.68 7.00 -2.12
CA ASP A 6 -9.66 7.92 -1.56
C ASP A 6 -10.01 9.00 -2.58
N THR A 7 -11.27 9.46 -2.53
CA THR A 7 -11.74 10.61 -3.32
C THR A 7 -11.49 11.94 -2.62
N LYS A 8 -11.15 11.91 -1.33
CA LYS A 8 -10.85 13.06 -0.48
C LYS A 8 -9.43 12.96 0.05
N ALA A 9 -8.69 14.07 -0.01
CA ALA A 9 -7.34 14.11 0.55
C ALA A 9 -7.35 13.88 2.06
N GLY A 10 -8.28 14.55 2.77
CA GLY A 10 -8.35 14.52 4.23
C GLY A 10 -7.24 15.34 4.93
N ALA A 11 -6.46 16.10 4.15
CA ALA A 11 -5.44 17.05 4.61
C ALA A 11 -5.19 18.11 3.52
N THR A 12 -4.52 19.20 3.90
CA THR A 12 -4.15 20.30 2.99
C THR A 12 -2.75 20.04 2.41
N PHE A 13 -2.55 20.37 1.13
CA PHE A 13 -1.24 20.25 0.48
C PHE A 13 -0.40 21.50 0.70
N TYR A 14 0.89 21.29 0.98
CA TYR A 14 1.86 22.38 1.06
C TYR A 14 2.24 22.83 -0.35
N GLU A 15 2.43 24.13 -0.55
CA GLU A 15 2.66 24.70 -1.89
C GLU A 15 3.96 24.15 -2.53
N GLU A 16 5.02 23.98 -1.75
CA GLU A 16 6.30 23.43 -2.22
C GLU A 16 6.24 21.91 -2.47
N MET A 17 5.20 21.23 -1.98
CA MET A 17 4.98 19.79 -2.16
C MET A 17 3.53 19.53 -2.63
N PRO A 18 3.16 19.98 -3.84
CA PRO A 18 1.75 20.02 -4.26
C PRO A 18 1.12 18.64 -4.48
N ASN A 19 1.93 17.59 -4.55
CA ASN A 19 1.50 16.22 -4.84
C ASN A 19 1.55 15.29 -3.62
N LEU A 20 2.07 15.76 -2.48
CA LEU A 20 2.20 14.98 -1.26
C LEU A 20 1.79 15.81 -0.04
N THR A 21 0.96 15.24 0.81
CA THR A 21 0.72 15.79 2.15
C THR A 21 0.69 14.68 3.19
N LEU A 22 0.76 15.06 4.46
CA LEU A 22 0.74 14.17 5.61
C LEU A 22 -0.50 14.43 6.45
N CYS A 23 -1.06 13.38 7.01
CA CYS A 23 -2.10 13.49 8.02
C CYS A 23 -1.75 12.61 9.22
N THR A 24 -1.57 13.22 10.39
CA THR A 24 -1.41 12.48 11.63
C THR A 24 -2.75 11.93 12.09
N ARG A 25 -2.78 10.62 12.38
CA ARG A 25 -3.91 9.91 12.98
C ARG A 25 -3.49 9.41 14.36
N LYS A 26 -4.46 8.95 15.14
CA LYS A 26 -4.22 8.40 16.48
C LYS A 26 -3.15 7.29 16.47
N ASP A 27 -3.21 6.40 15.48
CA ASP A 27 -2.40 5.17 15.46
C ASP A 27 -1.42 5.09 14.28
N CYS A 28 -1.40 6.09 13.38
CA CYS A 28 -0.55 6.10 12.20
C CYS A 28 -0.31 7.52 11.66
N ILE A 29 0.65 7.64 10.73
CA ILE A 29 0.78 8.81 9.85
C ILE A 29 0.37 8.37 8.45
N GLU A 30 -0.51 9.13 7.81
CA GLU A 30 -0.90 8.89 6.42
C GLU A 30 -0.08 9.79 5.50
N PHE A 31 0.63 9.19 4.56
CA PHE A 31 1.17 9.86 3.38
C PHE A 31 0.10 9.83 2.29
N ILE A 32 -0.28 11.01 1.80
CA ILE A 32 -1.39 11.20 0.87
C ILE A 32 -0.82 11.75 -0.44
N PHE A 33 -0.77 10.90 -1.45
CA PHE A 33 -0.30 11.27 -2.79
C PHE A 33 -1.48 11.67 -3.67
N LYS A 34 -1.41 12.85 -4.27
CA LYS A 34 -2.39 13.32 -5.24
C LYS A 34 -1.98 12.85 -6.63
N LEU A 35 -2.70 11.86 -7.17
CA LEU A 35 -2.51 11.43 -8.56
C LEU A 35 -3.16 12.42 -9.54
N LYS A 36 -4.39 12.83 -9.22
CA LYS A 36 -5.12 13.90 -9.92
C LYS A 36 -6.21 14.44 -9.00
N PRO A 37 -6.86 15.58 -9.31
CA PRO A 37 -7.98 16.07 -8.52
C PRO A 37 -9.03 14.97 -8.27
N GLY A 38 -9.33 14.72 -7.00
CA GLY A 38 -10.31 13.70 -6.58
C GLY A 38 -9.80 12.25 -6.60
N ILE A 39 -8.50 12.00 -6.82
CA ILE A 39 -7.91 10.66 -6.69
C ILE A 39 -6.61 10.74 -5.89
N TYR A 40 -6.65 10.12 -4.72
CA TYR A 40 -5.54 10.10 -3.78
C TYR A 40 -5.11 8.67 -3.45
N VAL A 41 -3.80 8.44 -3.38
CA VAL A 41 -3.20 7.18 -2.91
C VAL A 41 -2.72 7.37 -1.48
N ILE A 42 -3.08 6.45 -0.60
CA ILE A 42 -2.76 6.50 0.82
C ILE A 42 -1.75 5.43 1.19
N ILE A 43 -0.61 5.84 1.73
CA ILE A 43 0.35 4.97 2.41
C ILE A 43 0.32 5.27 3.90
N ASN A 44 0.11 4.24 4.72
CA ASN A 44 0.06 4.36 6.17
C ASN A 44 1.43 4.00 6.74
N MET A 45 1.97 4.86 7.60
CA MET A 45 3.17 4.62 8.36
C MET A 45 2.80 4.30 9.81
N THR A 46 3.22 3.12 10.26
CA THR A 46 2.94 2.63 11.62
C THR A 46 4.18 1.97 12.23
N ARG A 47 4.08 1.59 13.50
CA ARG A 47 5.10 0.75 14.15
C ARG A 47 4.95 -0.70 13.70
N GLY A 48 6.05 -1.24 13.17
CA GLY A 48 6.22 -2.65 12.86
C GLY A 48 6.65 -3.49 14.06
N THR A 49 6.96 -4.76 13.81
CA THR A 49 7.59 -5.65 14.78
C THR A 49 9.07 -5.30 14.98
N GLY A 50 9.58 -5.48 16.19
CA GLY A 50 11.01 -5.31 16.50
C GLY A 50 11.54 -3.88 16.36
N GLY A 51 10.72 -2.86 16.62
CA GLY A 51 11.14 -1.44 16.57
C GLY A 51 11.18 -0.83 15.15
N LYS A 52 10.95 -1.63 14.11
CA LYS A 52 10.91 -1.17 12.72
C LYS A 52 9.72 -0.26 12.44
N ILE A 53 9.83 0.53 11.38
CA ILE A 53 8.72 1.26 10.79
C ILE A 53 8.10 0.41 9.70
N MET A 54 6.78 0.39 9.61
CA MET A 54 6.06 -0.26 8.53
C MET A 54 5.39 0.80 7.66
N LEU A 55 5.74 0.83 6.38
CA LEU A 55 4.96 1.53 5.35
C LEU A 55 3.97 0.55 4.74
N TYR A 56 2.70 0.92 4.69
CA TYR A 56 1.60 -0.01 4.41
C TYR A 56 0.48 0.63 3.58
N ALA A 57 0.29 0.10 2.38
CA ALA A 57 -0.87 0.35 1.53
C ALA A 57 -1.98 -0.63 1.90
N ASN A 58 -3.09 -0.14 2.44
CA ASN A 58 -4.20 -1.02 2.86
C ASN A 58 -5.07 -1.45 1.68
N TRP A 59 -5.04 -2.74 1.32
CA TRP A 59 -5.89 -3.33 0.28
C TRP A 59 -7.19 -3.94 0.84
N ASP A 60 -7.48 -3.72 2.12
CA ASP A 60 -8.68 -4.23 2.77
C ASP A 60 -8.79 -5.76 2.56
N LYS A 61 -10.01 -6.27 2.39
CA LYS A 61 -10.32 -7.66 2.09
C LYS A 61 -10.04 -8.11 0.65
N TYR A 62 -9.39 -7.30 -0.20
CA TYR A 62 -9.24 -7.60 -1.63
C TYR A 62 -8.65 -8.99 -1.88
N PHE A 63 -7.61 -9.33 -1.10
CA PHE A 63 -6.87 -10.59 -1.21
C PHE A 63 -7.62 -11.82 -0.67
N MET A 64 -8.81 -11.69 -0.07
CA MET A 64 -9.67 -12.86 0.19
C MET A 64 -10.10 -13.59 -1.09
N ARG A 65 -9.93 -12.96 -2.26
CA ARG A 65 -10.12 -13.59 -3.58
C ARG A 65 -9.06 -14.63 -3.90
N MET A 66 -7.98 -14.69 -3.14
CA MET A 66 -6.95 -15.73 -3.25
C MET A 66 -7.35 -16.96 -2.43
N GLN A 67 -8.09 -17.87 -3.06
CA GLN A 67 -8.66 -19.06 -2.41
C GLN A 67 -7.96 -20.36 -2.82
N ASN A 68 -7.33 -20.39 -4.00
CA ASN A 68 -6.61 -21.55 -4.51
C ASN A 68 -5.30 -21.10 -5.16
N PRO A 69 -4.26 -20.84 -4.36
CA PRO A 69 -2.97 -20.32 -4.85
C PRO A 69 -2.36 -21.17 -5.96
N ASP A 70 -2.47 -22.49 -5.89
CA ASP A 70 -1.88 -23.41 -6.89
C ASP A 70 -2.44 -23.18 -8.31
N VAL A 71 -3.71 -22.82 -8.40
CA VAL A 71 -4.37 -22.49 -9.68
C VAL A 71 -4.20 -21.02 -10.04
N GLN A 72 -4.20 -20.14 -9.04
CA GLN A 72 -4.23 -18.69 -9.24
C GLN A 72 -2.85 -18.12 -9.53
N LEU A 73 -1.80 -18.54 -8.82
CA LEU A 73 -0.43 -18.03 -8.96
C LEU A 73 0.13 -18.18 -10.38
N PRO A 74 -0.03 -19.31 -11.11
CA PRO A 74 0.44 -19.41 -12.49
C PRO A 74 -0.22 -18.39 -13.43
N ARG A 75 -1.51 -18.09 -13.22
CA ARG A 75 -2.22 -17.07 -14.00
C ARG A 75 -1.77 -15.67 -13.60
N ILE A 76 -1.63 -15.41 -12.30
CA ILE A 76 -1.10 -14.14 -11.79
C ILE A 76 0.29 -13.88 -12.38
N LYS A 77 1.19 -14.86 -12.40
CA LYS A 77 2.52 -14.74 -13.01
C LYS A 77 2.49 -14.27 -14.45
N LYS A 78 1.56 -14.81 -15.25
CA LYS A 78 1.41 -14.47 -16.67
C LYS A 78 0.80 -13.07 -16.88
N ASN A 79 -0.14 -12.70 -16.03
CA ASN A 79 -1.05 -11.57 -16.26
C ASN A 79 -0.66 -10.30 -15.47
N CYS A 80 -0.10 -10.48 -14.28
CA CYS A 80 0.24 -9.46 -13.30
C CYS A 80 1.61 -9.81 -12.68
N PRO A 81 2.72 -9.67 -13.43
CA PRO A 81 4.05 -10.08 -12.98
C PRO A 81 4.53 -9.29 -11.75
N THR A 82 4.17 -8.02 -11.62
CA THR A 82 4.53 -7.22 -10.44
C THR A 82 3.80 -7.74 -9.20
N LEU A 83 2.50 -8.01 -9.33
CA LEU A 83 1.73 -8.63 -8.27
C LEU A 83 2.30 -9.99 -7.88
N PHE A 84 2.66 -10.82 -8.87
CA PHE A 84 3.24 -12.13 -8.62
C PHE A 84 4.51 -12.02 -7.77
N ALA A 85 5.44 -11.14 -8.14
CA ALA A 85 6.70 -10.97 -7.43
C ALA A 85 6.48 -10.58 -5.96
N VAL A 86 5.56 -9.65 -5.70
CA VAL A 86 5.23 -9.22 -4.32
C VAL A 86 4.57 -10.34 -3.51
N LEU A 87 3.73 -11.17 -4.14
CA LEU A 87 3.07 -12.29 -3.47
C LEU A 87 4.01 -13.46 -3.17
N THR A 88 5.02 -13.69 -4.00
CA THR A 88 5.99 -14.79 -3.82
C THR A 88 7.26 -14.38 -3.08
N GLY A 89 7.41 -13.09 -2.74
CA GLY A 89 8.61 -12.57 -2.10
C GLY A 89 9.81 -12.44 -3.06
N GLU A 90 9.54 -12.42 -4.37
CA GLU A 90 10.54 -12.18 -5.42
C GLU A 90 10.68 -10.68 -5.76
N ASP A 91 9.93 -9.80 -5.08
CA ASP A 91 10.00 -8.37 -5.30
C ASP A 91 11.36 -7.80 -4.86
N LYS A 92 12.03 -7.11 -5.78
CA LYS A 92 13.37 -6.53 -5.58
C LYS A 92 13.43 -5.37 -4.59
N ASP A 93 12.28 -4.77 -4.28
CA ASP A 93 12.16 -3.60 -3.39
C ASP A 93 11.71 -4.02 -1.98
N ASP A 94 11.77 -5.33 -1.68
CA ASP A 94 11.33 -5.97 -0.44
C ASP A 94 9.85 -5.72 -0.10
N VAL A 95 9.02 -5.39 -1.10
CA VAL A 95 7.58 -5.22 -0.90
C VAL A 95 6.95 -6.59 -0.78
N SER A 96 6.12 -6.76 0.25
CA SER A 96 5.43 -8.02 0.54
C SER A 96 3.98 -7.80 0.94
N LEU A 97 3.18 -8.86 0.87
CA LEU A 97 1.82 -8.86 1.41
C LEU A 97 1.86 -9.00 2.94
N LEU A 98 1.44 -7.96 3.63
CA LEU A 98 1.48 -7.85 5.09
C LEU A 98 0.08 -7.79 5.69
N SER A 99 -0.01 -8.16 6.97
CA SER A 99 -1.15 -7.87 7.84
C SER A 99 -0.73 -6.85 8.88
N HIS A 100 -1.56 -5.83 9.10
CA HIS A 100 -1.33 -4.90 10.20
C HIS A 100 -1.75 -5.55 11.53
N ARG A 101 -0.94 -5.35 12.60
CA ARG A 101 -1.11 -6.04 13.89
C ARG A 101 -2.52 -5.97 14.48
N ASN A 102 -3.18 -4.83 14.32
CA ASN A 102 -4.52 -4.58 14.88
C ASN A 102 -5.64 -4.68 13.84
N ALA A 103 -5.33 -5.10 12.60
CA ALA A 103 -6.33 -5.25 11.56
C ALA A 103 -6.97 -6.66 11.64
N PRO A 104 -8.24 -6.80 11.23
CA PRO A 104 -8.84 -8.11 11.03
C PRO A 104 -7.95 -9.01 10.16
N ALA A 105 -7.93 -10.33 10.42
CA ALA A 105 -7.05 -11.27 9.72
C ALA A 105 -7.22 -11.29 8.18
N HIS A 106 -8.37 -10.84 7.70
CA HIS A 106 -8.68 -10.73 6.28
C HIS A 106 -8.22 -9.41 5.63
N GLU A 107 -7.95 -8.38 6.43
CA GLU A 107 -7.39 -7.13 5.93
C GLU A 107 -5.90 -7.31 5.69
N ARG A 108 -5.50 -7.16 4.43
CA ARG A 108 -4.12 -7.25 4.00
C ARG A 108 -3.77 -6.12 3.07
N GLY A 109 -2.49 -5.93 2.87
CA GLY A 109 -1.99 -4.82 2.08
C GLY A 109 -0.51 -5.00 1.77
N PHE A 110 -0.02 -4.19 0.85
CA PHE A 110 1.38 -4.23 0.49
C PHE A 110 2.18 -3.30 1.37
N GLY A 111 3.33 -3.77 1.83
CA GLY A 111 4.19 -2.95 2.65
C GLY A 111 5.63 -3.38 2.64
N VAL A 112 6.43 -2.51 3.25
CA VAL A 112 7.87 -2.66 3.40
C VAL A 112 8.25 -2.21 4.82
N PHE A 113 9.23 -2.87 5.40
CA PHE A 113 9.80 -2.48 6.69
C PHE A 113 11.00 -1.56 6.47
N CYS A 114 11.05 -0.49 7.24
CA CYS A 114 12.17 0.43 7.31
C CYS A 114 12.78 0.36 8.70
N ASP A 115 14.06 0.75 8.80
CA ASP A 115 14.69 0.91 10.10
C ASP A 115 13.96 2.00 10.89
N GLY A 116 13.98 1.82 12.21
CA GLY A 116 13.27 2.69 13.12
C GLY A 116 13.83 2.55 14.52
N ASP A 117 13.55 3.57 15.32
CA ASP A 117 13.83 3.60 16.74
C ASP A 117 12.49 3.68 17.49
N VAL A 118 12.32 2.76 18.44
CA VAL A 118 11.09 2.60 19.24
C VAL A 118 10.83 3.82 20.11
N ASP A 119 11.88 4.50 20.56
CA ASP A 119 11.80 5.64 21.49
C ASP A 119 11.59 6.96 20.75
N THR A 120 11.88 7.01 19.45
CA THR A 120 11.72 8.21 18.61
C THR A 120 10.34 8.26 17.94
N PRO A 121 9.50 9.31 18.10
CA PRO A 121 8.16 9.39 17.51
C PRO A 121 8.13 9.17 15.99
N LEU A 122 7.05 8.59 15.44
CA LEU A 122 6.93 8.26 14.00
C LEU A 122 7.27 9.45 13.08
N ILE A 123 6.79 10.65 13.41
CA ILE A 123 7.00 11.84 12.58
C ILE A 123 8.48 12.24 12.47
N ALA A 124 9.30 11.90 13.47
CA ALA A 124 10.72 12.21 13.49
C ALA A 124 11.57 11.27 12.61
N HIS A 125 10.98 10.20 12.08
CA HIS A 125 11.62 9.30 11.12
C HIS A 125 11.37 9.70 9.67
N ILE A 126 10.62 10.78 9.43
CA ILE A 126 10.32 11.24 8.07
C ILE A 126 11.52 12.02 7.54
N ASP A 127 12.36 11.32 6.77
CA ASP A 127 13.47 11.88 6.02
C ASP A 127 13.33 11.60 4.51
N ASN A 128 14.29 12.08 3.72
CA ASN A 128 14.25 11.87 2.26
C ASN A 128 14.29 10.39 1.87
N ASN A 129 14.99 9.54 2.61
CA ASN A 129 15.07 8.10 2.33
C ASN A 129 13.71 7.41 2.57
N LEU A 130 13.05 7.74 3.68
CA LEU A 130 11.69 7.27 3.94
C LEU A 130 10.72 7.76 2.86
N LEU A 131 10.83 9.03 2.44
CA LEU A 131 9.98 9.58 1.37
C LEU A 131 10.20 8.87 0.03
N ASP A 132 11.44 8.53 -0.33
CA ASP A 132 11.75 7.74 -1.52
C ASP A 132 11.11 6.35 -1.45
N LYS A 133 11.15 5.69 -0.28
CA LYS A 133 10.47 4.40 -0.06
C LYS A 133 8.95 4.52 -0.14
N VAL A 134 8.38 5.61 0.36
CA VAL A 134 6.95 5.88 0.22
C VAL A 134 6.58 6.04 -1.25
N ALA A 135 7.34 6.82 -2.03
CA ALA A 135 7.11 7.01 -3.46
C ALA A 135 7.25 5.69 -4.25
N MET A 136 8.26 4.87 -3.92
CA MET A 136 8.42 3.51 -4.46
C MET A 136 7.18 2.67 -4.19
N LEU A 137 6.68 2.67 -2.95
CA LEU A 137 5.51 1.88 -2.58
C LEU A 137 4.24 2.39 -3.30
N VAL A 138 4.07 3.71 -3.47
CA VAL A 138 2.98 4.27 -4.28
C VAL A 138 3.02 3.75 -5.71
N ASN A 139 4.18 3.85 -6.37
CA ASN A 139 4.35 3.38 -7.74
C ASN A 139 4.06 1.88 -7.85
N LYS A 140 4.58 1.06 -6.93
CA LYS A 140 4.31 -0.38 -6.88
C LYS A 140 2.82 -0.69 -6.81
N ASN A 141 2.09 0.03 -5.95
CA ASN A 141 0.65 -0.16 -5.79
C ASN A 141 -0.13 0.27 -7.03
N VAL A 142 0.29 1.35 -7.69
CA VAL A 142 -0.31 1.82 -8.95
C VAL A 142 -0.05 0.82 -10.08
N ASP A 143 1.15 0.28 -10.19
CA ASP A 143 1.50 -0.75 -11.18
C ASP A 143 0.63 -2.01 -11.01
N ILE A 144 0.54 -2.52 -9.77
CA ILE A 144 -0.31 -3.68 -9.45
C ILE A 144 -1.79 -3.38 -9.72
N TYR A 145 -2.27 -2.19 -9.35
CA TYR A 145 -3.65 -1.78 -9.66
C TYR A 145 -3.90 -1.78 -11.17
N ASN A 146 -2.97 -1.26 -11.96
CA ASN A 146 -3.07 -1.19 -13.41
C ASN A 146 -3.01 -2.59 -14.05
N GLU A 147 -2.12 -3.48 -13.61
CA GLU A 147 -2.09 -4.89 -14.05
C GLU A 147 -3.45 -5.56 -13.80
N LEU A 148 -4.00 -5.40 -12.59
CA LEU A 148 -5.30 -5.98 -12.24
C LEU A 148 -6.47 -5.36 -13.02
N ASN A 149 -6.39 -4.08 -13.37
CA ASN A 149 -7.45 -3.41 -14.12
C ASN A 149 -7.41 -3.73 -15.62
N THR A 150 -6.22 -3.92 -16.18
CA THR A 150 -6.01 -4.07 -17.63
C THR A 150 -5.92 -5.53 -18.06
N THR A 151 -5.19 -6.34 -17.30
CA THR A 151 -4.91 -7.75 -17.61
C THR A 151 -5.25 -8.65 -16.41
N PRO A 152 -6.44 -8.56 -15.79
CA PRO A 152 -6.75 -9.35 -14.60
C PRO A 152 -6.56 -10.86 -14.83
N PRO A 153 -6.03 -11.62 -13.85
CA PRO A 153 -5.93 -13.07 -13.96
C PRO A 153 -7.32 -13.75 -13.98
N PHE A 154 -8.32 -13.08 -13.40
CA PHE A 154 -9.73 -13.48 -13.38
C PHE A 154 -10.63 -12.24 -13.46
N PRO A 155 -11.74 -12.25 -14.21
CA PRO A 155 -12.61 -11.07 -14.36
C PRO A 155 -13.05 -10.45 -13.02
N ALA A 156 -13.43 -11.27 -12.04
CA ALA A 156 -13.90 -10.81 -10.72
C ALA A 156 -12.83 -10.06 -9.89
N TRP A 157 -11.55 -10.16 -10.24
CA TRP A 157 -10.49 -9.41 -9.57
C TRP A 157 -10.54 -7.94 -9.96
N LYS A 158 -10.75 -7.64 -11.25
CA LYS A 158 -10.94 -6.27 -11.73
C LYS A 158 -12.13 -5.59 -11.07
N ASP A 159 -13.26 -6.28 -10.98
CA ASP A 159 -14.47 -5.74 -10.33
C ASP A 159 -14.21 -5.43 -8.84
N GLY A 160 -13.39 -6.26 -8.20
CA GLY A 160 -12.97 -6.08 -6.83
C GLY A 160 -12.14 -4.83 -6.56
N LEU A 161 -11.54 -4.20 -7.57
CA LEU A 161 -10.76 -2.98 -7.38
C LEU A 161 -11.60 -1.81 -6.86
N ARG A 162 -12.92 -1.87 -7.02
CA ARG A 162 -13.87 -0.91 -6.42
C ARG A 162 -13.84 -0.94 -4.90
N ASP A 163 -13.53 -2.09 -4.30
CA ASP A 163 -13.48 -2.26 -2.84
C ASP A 163 -12.30 -1.50 -2.19
N LEU A 164 -11.32 -1.06 -3.00
CA LEU A 164 -10.12 -0.36 -2.54
C LEU A 164 -10.35 1.14 -2.25
N TRP A 165 -11.51 1.66 -2.64
CA TRP A 165 -11.89 3.05 -2.44
C TRP A 165 -12.60 3.23 -1.09
N ASN A 166 -12.31 4.34 -0.42
CA ASN A 166 -13.09 4.84 0.72
C ASN A 166 -14.29 5.69 0.25
#